data_AF-A0A537Q9R9-F1
#
_entry.id   AF-A0A537Q9R9-F1
#
_cell.length_a   1.000
_cell.length_b   1.000
_cell.length_c   1.000
_cell.angle_alpha   90.00
_cell.angle_beta   90.00
_cell.angle_gamma   90.00
#
_symmetry.space_group_name_H-M   'P 1'
#
loop_
_entity.id
_entity.type
_entity.pdbx_description
1 polymer ?
#
loop_
_entity_poly.entity_id
_entity_poly.type
_entity_poly.pdbx_seq_one_letter_code
_entity_poly.pdbx_strand_id
1 'polypeptide(L)' 'MRETTAADQIASGAAWVGSPEEISAAIARTREAFGGFEHASLQVNFNLMPFSAAQASMRVFAKRVIPRFAGTNQ' A
#
# COMPACT_ATOMS: atom_id res chain seq x y z
N MET A 1 -19.40 -3.84 -16.07
CA MET A 1 -18.35 -3.83 -15.02
C MET A 1 -17.17 -4.61 -15.59
N ARG A 2 -15.98 -4.03 -15.71
CA ARG A 2 -14.81 -4.75 -16.26
C ARG A 2 -14.11 -5.48 -15.12
N GLU A 3 -13.91 -6.78 -15.27
CA GLU A 3 -13.07 -7.54 -14.33
C GLU A 3 -11.62 -7.08 -14.45
N THR A 4 -10.96 -6.89 -13.31
CA THR A 4 -9.54 -6.53 -13.25
C THR A 4 -8.81 -7.56 -12.41
N THR A 5 -7.61 -7.91 -12.83
CA THR A 5 -6.75 -8.86 -12.11
C THR A 5 -5.98 -8.16 -10.99
N ALA A 6 -5.39 -8.93 -10.08
CA ALA A 6 -4.48 -8.38 -9.08
C ALA A 6 -3.32 -7.61 -9.73
N ALA A 7 -2.80 -8.09 -10.86
CA ALA A 7 -1.74 -7.41 -11.61
C ALA A 7 -2.20 -6.05 -12.14
N ASP A 8 -3.43 -5.96 -12.66
CA ASP A 8 -4.00 -4.68 -13.12
C ASP A 8 -4.16 -3.67 -11.96
N GLN A 9 -4.57 -4.14 -10.78
CA GLN A 9 -4.73 -3.29 -9.60
C GLN A 9 -3.39 -2.82 -9.03
N ILE A 10 -2.36 -3.66 -9.08
CA ILE A 10 -0.99 -3.28 -8.69
C ILE A 10 -0.45 -2.25 -9.69
N ALA A 11 -0.63 -2.50 -11.00
CA ALA A 11 -0.17 -1.61 -12.06
C ALA A 11 -0.84 -0.23 -12.00
N SER A 12 -2.12 -0.16 -11.64
CA SER A 12 -2.86 1.09 -11.49
C SER A 12 -2.54 1.83 -10.17
N GLY A 13 -1.84 1.19 -9.23
CA GLY A 13 -1.58 1.74 -7.89
C GLY A 13 -2.78 1.63 -6.94
N ALA A 14 -3.86 0.94 -7.34
CA ALA A 14 -5.01 0.66 -6.48
C ALA A 14 -4.70 -0.40 -5.42
N ALA A 15 -3.76 -1.32 -5.69
CA ALA A 15 -3.27 -2.30 -4.73
C ALA A 15 -1.79 -2.06 -4.42
N TRP A 16 -1.47 -1.84 -3.14
CA TRP A 16 -0.10 -1.64 -2.68
C TRP A 16 0.53 -2.98 -2.26
N VAL A 17 0.99 -3.74 -3.26
CA VAL A 17 1.61 -5.05 -3.06
C VAL A 17 2.99 -5.07 -3.70
N GLY A 18 4.00 -5.47 -2.93
CA GLY A 18 5.39 -5.52 -3.38
C GLY A 18 6.38 -5.35 -2.24
N SER A 19 7.61 -5.04 -2.59
CA SER A 19 8.66 -4.61 -1.65
C SER A 19 8.30 -3.27 -1.00
N PRO A 20 8.90 -2.93 0.17
CA PRO A 20 8.71 -1.63 0.80
C PRO A 20 9.01 -0.44 -0.13
N GLU A 21 10.01 -0.57 -1.00
CA GLU A 21 10.44 0.44 -1.95
C GLU A 21 9.38 0.65 -3.05
N GLU A 22 8.85 -0.45 -3.61
CA GLU A 22 7.77 -0.40 -4.61
C GLU A 22 6.48 0.21 -4.04
N ILE A 23 6.11 -0.18 -2.81
CA ILE A 23 4.93 0.36 -2.12
C ILE A 23 5.12 1.85 -1.83
N SER A 24 6.31 2.27 -1.39
CA SER A 24 6.60 3.70 -1.16
C SER A 24 6.47 4.52 -2.44
N ALA A 25 6.95 3.98 -3.56
CA ALA A 25 6.79 4.62 -4.87
C ALA A 25 5.32 4.68 -5.32
N ALA A 26 4.54 3.62 -5.07
CA ALA A 26 3.10 3.61 -5.34
C ALA A 26 2.38 4.69 -4.53
N ILE A 27 2.64 4.79 -3.22
CA ILE A 27 2.05 5.82 -2.36
C ILE A 27 2.40 7.23 -2.85
N ALA A 28 3.66 7.48 -3.24
CA ALA A 28 4.08 8.77 -3.77
C ALA A 28 3.31 9.14 -5.04
N ARG A 29 3.19 8.20 -6.01
CA ARG A 29 2.41 8.40 -7.23
C ARG A 29 0.93 8.63 -6.93
N THR A 30 0.35 7.89 -5.98
CA THR A 30 -1.04 8.08 -5.55
C THR A 30 -1.24 9.47 -4.96
N ARG A 31 -0.35 9.94 -4.08
CA ARG A 31 -0.42 11.32 -3.53
C ARG A 31 -0.34 12.36 -4.64
N GLU A 32 0.57 12.21 -5.60
CA GLU A 32 0.70 13.13 -6.73
C GLU A 32 -0.56 13.15 -7.60
N ALA A 33 -1.10 11.98 -7.95
CA ALA A 33 -2.27 11.87 -8.82
C ALA A 33 -3.56 12.43 -8.20
N PHE A 34 -3.74 12.33 -6.89
CA PHE A 34 -4.96 12.76 -6.20
C PHE A 34 -4.81 14.10 -5.46
N GLY A 35 -3.65 14.76 -5.52
CA GLY A 35 -3.37 15.99 -4.77
C GLY A 35 -3.19 15.76 -3.27
N GLY A 36 -2.84 14.53 -2.86
CA GLY A 36 -2.67 14.10 -1.49
C GLY A 36 -3.86 13.30 -0.94
N PHE A 37 -3.70 12.82 0.29
CA PHE A 37 -4.77 12.22 1.09
C PHE A 37 -4.38 12.31 2.57
N GLU A 38 -5.36 12.42 3.45
CA GLU A 38 -5.13 12.41 4.90
C GLU A 38 -5.05 10.99 5.46
N HIS A 39 -5.90 10.09 4.94
CA HIS A 39 -6.03 8.72 5.44
C HIS A 39 -6.07 7.73 4.27
N ALA A 40 -5.38 6.60 4.44
CA ALA A 40 -5.49 5.45 3.56
C ALA A 40 -5.77 4.19 4.41
N SER A 41 -6.86 3.51 4.12
CA SER A 41 -7.24 2.26 4.77
C SER A 41 -6.79 1.08 3.92
N LEU A 42 -6.06 0.14 4.52
CA LEU A 42 -5.47 -1.00 3.82
C LEU A 42 -6.14 -2.30 4.24
N GLN A 43 -6.63 -3.04 3.26
CA GLN A 43 -6.94 -4.45 3.44
C GLN A 43 -5.63 -5.23 3.44
N VAL A 44 -5.25 -5.76 4.59
CA VAL A 44 -3.96 -6.44 4.80
C VAL A 44 -4.07 -7.96 4.84
N ASN A 45 -5.28 -8.49 4.94
CA ASN A 45 -5.56 -9.91 5.02
C ASN A 45 -6.64 -10.30 4.00
N PHE A 46 -6.39 -11.41 3.31
CA PHE A 46 -7.38 -12.09 2.47
C PHE A 46 -7.86 -13.36 3.19
N ASN A 47 -9.06 -13.82 2.88
CA ASN A 47 -9.83 -14.79 3.68
C ASN A 47 -9.04 -16.02 4.16
N LEU A 48 -8.13 -16.56 3.35
CA LEU A 48 -7.33 -17.76 3.64
C LEU A 48 -5.86 -17.47 4.00
N MET A 49 -5.48 -16.19 4.16
CA MET A 49 -4.12 -15.81 4.52
C MET A 49 -3.84 -16.13 5.99
N PRO A 50 -2.73 -16.81 6.32
CA PRO A 50 -2.33 -17.01 7.71
C PRO A 50 -2.14 -15.68 8.43
N PHE A 51 -2.68 -15.57 9.66
CA PHE A 51 -2.55 -14.37 10.48
C PHE A 51 -1.09 -13.92 10.66
N SER A 52 -0.18 -14.87 10.88
CA SER A 52 1.25 -14.60 11.07
C SER A 52 1.88 -13.90 9.86
N ALA A 53 1.44 -14.24 8.65
CA ALA A 53 1.92 -13.62 7.41
C ALA A 53 1.43 -12.16 7.31
N ALA A 54 0.13 -11.92 7.55
CA ALA A 54 -0.43 -10.57 7.57
C ALA A 54 0.26 -9.69 8.63
N GLN A 55 0.45 -10.22 9.83
CA GLN A 55 1.11 -9.51 10.93
C GLN A 55 2.59 -9.22 10.62
N ALA A 56 3.31 -10.14 9.97
CA ALA A 56 4.69 -9.91 9.52
C ALA A 56 4.76 -8.80 8.46
N SER A 57 3.84 -8.81 7.48
CA SER A 57 3.73 -7.76 6.47
C SER A 57 3.48 -6.38 7.12
N MET A 58 2.53 -6.28 8.05
CA MET A 58 2.26 -5.04 8.79
C MET A 58 3.48 -4.54 9.56
N ARG A 59 4.26 -5.43 10.18
CA ARG A 59 5.52 -5.05 10.86
C ARG A 59 6.54 -4.47 9.89
N VAL A 60 6.70 -5.06 8.71
CA VAL A 60 7.61 -4.56 7.67
C VAL A 60 7.12 -3.20 7.17
N PHE A 61 5.83 -3.07 6.87
CA PHE A 61 5.23 -1.81 6.42
C PHE A 61 5.43 -0.68 7.44
N ALA A 62 5.13 -0.94 8.72
CA ALA A 62 5.32 0.04 9.79
C ALA A 62 6.79 0.46 9.96
N LYS A 63 7.75 -0.47 9.82
CA LYS A 63 9.18 -0.19 10.01
C LYS A 63 9.85 0.46 8.79
N ARG A 64 9.43 0.11 7.58
CA ARG A 64 10.15 0.43 6.34
C ARG A 64 9.43 1.44 5.45
N VAL A 65 8.10 1.50 5.53
CA VAL A 65 7.28 2.38 4.66
C VAL A 65 6.84 3.62 5.41
N ILE A 66 6.14 3.47 6.54
CA ILE A 66 5.58 4.62 7.31
C ILE A 66 6.60 5.73 7.60
N PRO A 67 7.86 5.46 8.04
CA PRO A 67 8.81 6.52 8.38
C PRO A 67 9.18 7.44 7.21
N ARG A 68 8.97 7.00 5.95
CA ARG A 68 9.21 7.83 4.76
C ARG A 68 8.16 8.94 4.58
N PHE A 69 7.02 8.81 5.26
CA PHE A 69 5.88 9.72 5.15
C PHE A 69 5.53 10.39 6.49
N ALA A 70 6.07 9.89 7.61
CA ALA A 70 5.97 10.51 8.92
C ALA A 70 6.87 11.74 8.99
N GLY A 71 6.32 12.91 8.66
CA GLY A 71 7.05 14.19 8.66
C GLY A 71 6.65 15.16 7.55
N THR A 72 5.78 14.77 6.61
CA THR A 72 5.25 15.69 5.60
C THR A 72 3.94 16.31 6.09
N ASN A 73 4.02 17.36 6.91
CA ASN A 73 2.96 18.37 6.92
C ASN A 73 3.00 19.05 5.55
N GLN A 74 1.99 18.81 4.71
CA GLN A 74 1.61 19.72 3.64
C GLN A 74 0.17 20.12 3.88
#